data_AF-A0A6P4F0G2-F1
#
_entry.id   AF-A0A6P4F0G2-F1
#
_cell.length_a   1.000
_cell.length_b   1.000
_cell.length_c   1.000
_cell.angle_alpha   90.00
_cell.angle_beta   90.00
_cell.angle_gamma   90.00
#
_symmetry.space_group_name_H-M   'P 1'
#
loop_
_entity.id
_entity.type
_entity.pdbx_description
1 polymer ?
#
loop_
_entity_poly.entity_id
_entity_poly.type
_entity_poly.pdbx_seq_one_letter_code
_entity_poly.pdbx_strand_id
1 'polypeptide(L)'
;MDDEAETYKLWRIRKTIMQLSHDRGYLVTQDELDQTLEQFKEMFGDKPSEKRPARSDLIVLVAHNDDPTDQMFVFFPEEPKIGIKTIKTYCTRMQEENIHRAIVVVQGGMTPSAKQSLVDMAPKYILEQFLESELLINITEHELVPEHVVMTVEEKQELLSRYKLKENMLMRIQAGDPVARYFGLKRGQVVKIIRSSETAGRYISYRLVC
;
A
#
# COMPACT_ATOMS: atom_id res chain seq x y z
N MET A 1 17.53 14.13 19.05
CA MET A 1 16.89 13.20 18.09
C MET A 1 18.02 12.59 17.31
N ASP A 2 18.02 11.27 17.14
CA ASP A 2 19.04 10.60 16.34
C ASP A 2 18.66 10.75 14.87
N ASP A 3 19.19 11.79 14.23
CA ASP A 3 18.93 12.14 12.83
C ASP A 3 19.27 11.00 11.88
N GLU A 4 20.25 10.18 12.24
CA GLU A 4 20.63 9.00 11.47
C GLU A 4 19.56 7.91 11.53
N ALA A 5 19.04 7.62 12.73
CA ALA A 5 17.97 6.63 12.91
C ALA A 5 16.66 7.03 12.22
N GLU A 6 16.28 8.31 12.28
CA GLU A 6 15.08 8.79 11.59
C GLU A 6 15.26 8.78 10.06
N THR A 7 16.43 9.13 9.55
CA THR A 7 16.75 9.01 8.12
C THR A 7 16.66 7.56 7.65
N TYR A 8 17.24 6.63 8.41
CA TYR A 8 17.16 5.20 8.11
C TYR A 8 15.71 4.70 8.09
N LYS A 9 14.90 5.12 9.07
CA LYS A 9 13.48 4.79 9.15
C LYS A 9 12.71 5.31 7.93
N LEU A 10 12.90 6.56 7.52
CA LEU A 10 12.23 7.13 6.35
C LEU A 10 12.64 6.41 5.06
N TRP A 11 13.93 6.09 4.91
CA TRP A 11 14.44 5.30 3.79
C TRP A 11 13.78 3.91 3.75
N ARG A 12 13.73 3.19 4.87
CA ARG A 12 13.08 1.87 4.96
C ARG A 12 11.60 1.93 4.59
N ILE A 13 10.86 2.89 5.14
CA ILE A 13 9.43 3.06 4.84
C ILE A 13 9.23 3.34 3.35
N ARG A 14 10.02 4.24 2.76
CA ARG A 14 9.96 4.54 1.33
C ARG A 14 10.25 3.30 0.50
N LYS A 15 11.27 2.53 0.83
CA LYS A 15 11.61 1.28 0.14
C LYS A 15 10.45 0.29 0.15
N THR A 16 9.83 0.07 1.33
CA THR A 16 8.64 -0.79 1.45
C THR A 16 7.47 -0.27 0.63
N ILE A 17 7.25 1.06 0.57
CA ILE A 17 6.20 1.67 -0.27
C ILE A 17 6.47 1.45 -1.77
N MET A 18 7.72 1.54 -2.21
CA MET A 18 8.09 1.29 -3.61
C MET A 18 7.84 -0.18 -3.97
N GLN A 19 8.24 -1.12 -3.10
CA GLN A 19 7.93 -2.54 -3.25
C GLN A 19 6.42 -2.80 -3.27
N LEU A 20 5.67 -2.19 -2.34
CA LEU A 20 4.21 -2.29 -2.29
C LEU A 20 3.56 -1.77 -3.57
N SER A 21 4.06 -0.65 -4.11
CA SER A 21 3.55 -0.08 -5.35
C SER A 21 3.85 -1.00 -6.54
N HIS A 22 5.06 -1.54 -6.61
CA HIS A 22 5.44 -2.53 -7.62
C HIS A 22 4.57 -3.80 -7.54
N ASP A 23 4.36 -4.36 -6.34
CA ASP A 23 3.55 -5.57 -6.13
C ASP A 23 2.07 -5.37 -6.46
N ARG A 24 1.58 -4.12 -6.41
CA ARG A 24 0.24 -3.73 -6.86
C ARG A 24 0.13 -3.51 -8.37
N GLY A 25 1.22 -3.69 -9.12
CA GLY A 25 1.24 -3.50 -10.57
C GLY A 25 1.51 -2.06 -11.03
N TYR A 26 1.98 -1.18 -10.14
CA TYR A 26 2.42 0.15 -10.55
C TYR A 26 3.84 0.13 -11.11
N LEU A 27 4.11 1.03 -12.05
CA LEU A 27 5.41 1.23 -12.66
C LEU A 27 6.37 1.84 -11.64
N VAL A 28 7.35 1.06 -11.21
CA VAL A 28 8.45 1.48 -10.34
C VAL A 28 9.74 0.98 -10.97
N THR A 29 10.75 1.83 -11.05
CA THR A 29 12.03 1.46 -11.67
C THR A 29 12.87 0.59 -10.74
N GLN A 30 13.75 -0.25 -11.31
CA GLN A 30 14.65 -1.09 -10.52
C GLN A 30 15.57 -0.24 -9.64
N ASP A 31 16.02 0.91 -10.14
CA ASP A 31 16.85 1.85 -9.39
C ASP A 31 16.14 2.40 -8.14
N GLU A 32 14.82 2.60 -8.20
CA GLU A 32 14.02 3.02 -7.04
C GLU A 32 13.83 1.88 -6.02
N LEU A 33 13.73 0.63 -6.48
CA LEU A 33 13.60 -0.55 -5.62
C LEU A 33 14.92 -0.88 -4.91
N ASP A 34 16.03 -0.76 -5.61
CA ASP A 34 17.38 -1.07 -5.11
C ASP A 34 18.09 0.12 -4.49
N GLN A 35 17.40 1.27 -4.34
CA GLN A 35 17.95 2.49 -3.77
C GLN A 35 18.61 2.22 -2.41
N THR A 36 19.91 2.55 -2.32
CA THR A 36 20.71 2.44 -1.10
C THR A 36 20.45 3.61 -0.14
N LEU A 37 20.80 3.44 1.13
CA LEU A 37 20.69 4.50 2.13
C LEU A 37 21.55 5.73 1.76
N GLU A 38 22.72 5.51 1.18
CA GLU A 38 23.64 6.58 0.77
C GLU A 38 23.04 7.41 -0.37
N GLN A 39 22.53 6.76 -1.41
CA GLN A 39 21.81 7.44 -2.50
C GLN A 39 20.58 8.19 -1.99
N PHE A 40 19.86 7.64 -1.02
CA PHE A 40 18.73 8.33 -0.39
C PHE A 40 19.18 9.59 0.35
N LYS A 41 20.28 9.53 1.11
CA LYS A 41 20.88 10.68 1.80
C LYS A 41 21.36 11.74 0.82
N GLU A 42 21.94 11.35 -0.31
CA GLU A 42 22.36 12.29 -1.36
C GLU A 42 21.18 13.02 -2.02
N MET A 43 20.07 12.31 -2.25
CA MET A 43 18.90 12.88 -2.90
C MET A 43 18.05 13.76 -1.98
N PHE A 44 17.84 13.34 -0.72
CA PHE A 44 16.88 13.97 0.19
C PHE A 44 17.52 14.64 1.42
N GLY A 45 18.81 14.40 1.66
CA GLY A 45 19.54 14.86 2.84
C GLY A 45 19.61 13.84 3.97
N ASP A 46 20.46 14.12 4.94
CA ASP A 46 20.82 13.26 6.07
C ASP A 46 20.48 13.88 7.44
N LYS A 47 19.80 15.04 7.46
CA LYS A 47 19.43 15.80 8.65
C LYS A 47 17.92 16.07 8.72
N PRO A 48 17.11 15.10 9.17
CA PRO A 48 15.68 15.28 9.40
C PRO A 48 15.37 16.45 10.34
N SER A 49 16.25 16.74 11.31
CA SER A 49 16.15 17.91 12.21
C SER A 49 16.11 19.26 11.49
N GLU A 50 16.78 19.38 10.34
CA GLU A 50 16.78 20.57 9.48
C GLU A 50 15.69 20.51 8.39
N LYS A 51 14.74 19.55 8.50
CA LYS A 51 13.75 19.19 7.45
C LYS A 51 14.40 18.75 6.15
N ARG A 52 15.46 17.93 6.23
CA ARG A 52 16.16 17.33 5.08
C ARG A 52 16.48 15.85 5.36
N PRO A 53 15.58 14.90 5.10
CA PRO A 53 14.42 15.00 4.20
C PRO A 53 13.25 15.77 4.81
N ALA A 54 12.61 16.66 4.05
CA ALA A 54 11.25 17.07 4.37
C ALA A 54 10.30 15.95 3.94
N ARG A 55 9.28 15.66 4.75
CA ARG A 55 8.32 14.60 4.38
C ARG A 55 7.53 14.96 3.11
N SER A 56 7.39 16.25 2.79
CA SER A 56 6.85 16.73 1.51
C SER A 56 7.63 16.23 0.29
N ASP A 57 8.93 16.02 0.43
CA ASP A 57 9.82 15.63 -0.68
C ASP A 57 9.80 14.12 -0.91
N LEU A 58 9.25 13.36 0.04
CA LEU A 58 9.04 11.93 -0.05
C LEU A 58 7.73 11.58 -0.76
N ILE A 59 6.93 12.57 -1.19
CA ILE A 59 5.69 12.32 -1.91
C ILE A 59 6.02 11.59 -3.22
N VAL A 60 5.36 10.45 -3.43
CA VAL A 60 5.53 9.63 -4.62
C VAL A 60 4.26 9.69 -5.46
N LEU A 61 4.42 9.75 -6.77
CA LEU A 61 3.36 9.54 -7.74
C LEU A 61 3.74 8.32 -8.59
N VAL A 62 2.91 7.29 -8.59
CA VAL A 62 3.10 6.08 -9.39
C VAL A 62 1.93 5.88 -10.34
N ALA A 63 2.20 5.37 -11.55
CA ALA A 63 1.20 5.06 -12.58
C ALA A 63 1.09 3.54 -12.77
N HIS A 64 -0.12 3.02 -13.03
CA HIS A 64 -0.33 1.58 -13.20
C HIS A 64 0.24 1.08 -14.55
N ASN A 65 0.77 -0.14 -14.58
CA ASN A 65 1.36 -0.73 -15.78
C ASN A 65 0.33 -0.96 -16.91
N ASP A 66 -0.86 -1.44 -16.54
CA ASP A 66 -1.91 -1.77 -17.52
C ASP A 66 -2.75 -0.55 -17.93
N ASP A 67 -2.85 0.45 -17.06
CA ASP A 67 -3.69 1.64 -17.28
C ASP A 67 -2.95 2.91 -16.80
N PRO A 68 -2.35 3.68 -17.71
CA PRO A 68 -1.66 4.93 -17.37
C PRO A 68 -2.54 6.01 -16.73
N THR A 69 -3.88 5.86 -16.80
CA THR A 69 -4.83 6.76 -16.16
C THR A 69 -5.09 6.39 -14.69
N ASP A 70 -4.82 5.14 -14.28
CA ASP A 70 -4.85 4.75 -12.87
C ASP A 70 -3.50 5.13 -12.23
N GLN A 71 -3.49 6.32 -11.64
CA GLN A 71 -2.37 6.85 -10.89
C GLN A 71 -2.67 6.83 -9.39
N MET A 72 -1.63 6.73 -8.58
CA MET A 72 -1.72 6.70 -7.13
C MET A 72 -0.70 7.65 -6.50
N PHE A 73 -1.18 8.49 -5.59
CA PHE A 73 -0.32 9.29 -4.73
C PHE A 73 0.09 8.56 -3.47
N VAL A 74 1.30 8.80 -2.98
CA VAL A 74 1.72 8.44 -1.62
C VAL A 74 2.12 9.70 -0.87
N PHE A 75 1.36 10.05 0.16
CA PHE A 75 1.58 11.23 0.98
C PHE A 75 2.26 10.88 2.31
N PHE A 76 3.24 11.71 2.67
CA PHE A 76 3.96 11.64 3.95
C PHE A 76 3.71 12.94 4.75
N PRO A 77 2.69 12.98 5.61
CA PRO A 77 2.41 14.13 6.46
C PRO A 77 3.49 14.38 7.52
N GLU A 78 3.83 15.66 7.74
CA GLU A 78 4.71 16.07 8.84
C GLU A 78 4.03 15.90 10.21
N GLU A 79 2.72 16.13 10.28
CA GLU A 79 1.94 16.07 11.52
C GLU A 79 1.83 14.63 12.06
N PRO A 80 2.07 14.40 13.37
CA PRO A 80 2.00 13.06 13.94
C PRO A 80 0.57 12.51 14.00
N LYS A 81 -0.42 13.39 14.15
CA LYS A 81 -1.84 13.07 14.06
C LYS A 81 -2.49 13.90 12.98
N ILE A 82 -3.11 13.24 12.02
CA ILE A 82 -3.74 13.93 10.88
C ILE A 82 -5.16 14.40 11.25
N GLY A 83 -5.40 15.69 11.01
CA GLY A 83 -6.72 16.31 11.08
C GLY A 83 -7.45 16.37 9.73
N ILE A 84 -8.73 16.73 9.77
CA ILE A 84 -9.57 16.83 8.56
C ILE A 84 -9.08 17.89 7.56
N LYS A 85 -8.40 18.95 8.04
CA LYS A 85 -7.86 20.01 7.19
C LYS A 85 -6.82 19.45 6.21
N THR A 86 -5.90 18.65 6.72
CA THR A 86 -4.81 18.03 5.95
C THR A 86 -5.37 17.07 4.90
N ILE A 87 -6.37 16.25 5.25
CA ILE A 87 -7.07 15.37 4.30
C ILE A 87 -7.73 16.18 3.19
N LYS A 88 -8.45 17.27 3.52
CA LYS A 88 -9.05 18.14 2.50
C LYS A 88 -8.02 18.71 1.53
N THR A 89 -6.87 19.16 2.03
CA THR A 89 -5.76 19.63 1.18
C THR A 89 -5.29 18.54 0.22
N TYR A 90 -5.11 17.31 0.68
CA TYR A 90 -4.73 16.19 -0.19
C TYR A 90 -5.81 15.88 -1.22
N CYS A 91 -7.09 15.94 -0.85
CA CYS A 91 -8.18 15.73 -1.79
C CYS A 91 -8.28 16.81 -2.85
N THR A 92 -7.99 18.07 -2.52
CA THR A 92 -7.90 19.15 -3.52
C THR A 92 -6.76 18.88 -4.49
N ARG A 93 -5.58 18.48 -4.00
CA ARG A 93 -4.45 18.11 -4.87
C ARG A 93 -4.76 16.91 -5.76
N MET A 94 -5.44 15.90 -5.22
CA MET A 94 -5.92 14.75 -5.99
C MET A 94 -6.93 15.17 -7.08
N GLN A 95 -7.81 16.14 -6.78
CA GLN A 95 -8.76 16.69 -7.75
C GLN A 95 -8.09 17.44 -8.89
N GLU A 96 -7.08 18.26 -8.57
CA GLU A 96 -6.31 19.03 -9.56
C GLU A 96 -5.58 18.13 -10.55
N GLU A 97 -5.01 17.03 -10.07
CA GLU A 97 -4.27 16.05 -10.87
C GLU A 97 -5.16 14.92 -11.44
N ASN A 98 -6.48 14.95 -11.16
CA ASN A 98 -7.46 13.92 -11.55
C ASN A 98 -7.10 12.49 -11.10
N ILE A 99 -6.54 12.38 -9.88
CA ILE A 99 -6.10 11.12 -9.27
C ILE A 99 -7.13 10.63 -8.26
N HIS A 100 -7.46 9.34 -8.35
CA HIS A 100 -8.55 8.75 -7.55
C HIS A 100 -8.05 7.94 -6.36
N ARG A 101 -6.75 7.59 -6.32
CA ARG A 101 -6.15 6.75 -5.27
C ARG A 101 -5.03 7.47 -4.56
N ALA A 102 -5.00 7.34 -3.24
CA ALA A 102 -3.87 7.79 -2.46
C ALA A 102 -3.61 6.90 -1.24
N ILE A 103 -2.34 6.76 -0.90
CA ILE A 103 -1.85 6.20 0.34
C ILE A 103 -1.38 7.35 1.24
N VAL A 104 -1.75 7.33 2.50
CA VAL A 104 -1.33 8.30 3.50
C VAL A 104 -0.59 7.59 4.63
N VAL A 105 0.70 7.90 4.76
CA VAL A 105 1.59 7.29 5.76
C VAL A 105 1.60 8.14 7.03
N VAL A 106 0.96 7.66 8.09
CA VAL A 106 0.81 8.38 9.37
C VAL A 106 1.85 7.93 10.41
N GLN A 107 2.34 8.84 11.24
CA GLN A 107 3.21 8.50 12.37
C GLN A 107 2.43 7.88 13.54
N GLY A 108 1.42 8.59 14.05
CA GLY A 108 0.66 8.19 15.24
C GLY A 108 -0.80 7.85 14.97
N GLY A 109 -1.37 8.34 13.86
CA GLY A 109 -2.73 8.01 13.45
C GLY A 109 -3.52 9.17 12.85
N MET A 110 -4.81 8.93 12.63
CA MET A 110 -5.76 9.92 12.17
C MET A 110 -6.82 10.19 13.24
N THR A 111 -7.28 11.44 13.31
CA THR A 111 -8.44 11.80 14.15
C THR A 111 -9.72 11.09 13.67
N PRO A 112 -10.69 10.78 14.56
CA PRO A 112 -11.95 10.15 14.15
C PRO A 112 -12.68 10.91 13.04
N SER A 113 -12.66 12.25 13.07
CA SER A 113 -13.23 13.10 12.02
C SER A 113 -12.50 12.97 10.69
N ALA A 114 -11.17 12.83 10.70
CA ALA A 114 -10.40 12.56 9.49
C ALA A 114 -10.74 11.18 8.93
N LYS A 115 -10.82 10.14 9.78
CA LYS A 115 -11.24 8.79 9.34
C LYS A 115 -12.64 8.79 8.73
N GLN A 116 -13.60 9.49 9.34
CA GLN A 116 -14.94 9.63 8.78
C GLN A 116 -14.91 10.31 7.41
N SER A 117 -14.11 11.37 7.24
CA SER A 117 -13.99 12.04 5.95
C SER A 117 -13.45 11.14 4.83
N LEU A 118 -12.59 10.16 5.15
CA LEU A 118 -12.15 9.15 4.17
C LEU A 118 -13.31 8.28 3.68
N VAL A 119 -14.21 7.90 4.59
CA VAL A 119 -15.41 7.11 4.26
C VAL A 119 -16.39 7.93 3.43
N ASP A 120 -16.58 9.20 3.78
CA ASP A 120 -17.52 10.10 3.08
C ASP A 120 -17.05 10.44 1.66
N MET A 121 -15.75 10.36 1.40
CA MET A 121 -15.16 10.59 0.07
C MET A 121 -15.21 9.36 -0.83
N ALA A 122 -15.40 8.17 -0.26
CA ALA A 122 -15.65 6.95 -1.01
C ALA A 122 -17.08 6.99 -1.60
N PRO A 123 -17.31 6.46 -2.82
CA PRO A 123 -16.39 5.67 -3.64
C PRO A 123 -15.53 6.48 -4.61
N LYS A 124 -15.70 7.81 -4.68
CA LYS A 124 -15.03 8.65 -5.69
C LYS A 124 -13.52 8.71 -5.50
N TYR A 125 -13.07 8.91 -4.26
CA TYR A 125 -11.66 8.88 -3.90
C TYR A 125 -11.40 7.75 -2.91
N ILE A 126 -10.33 7.00 -3.14
CA ILE A 126 -9.91 5.88 -2.29
C ILE A 126 -8.63 6.31 -1.60
N LEU A 127 -8.74 6.58 -0.31
CA LEU A 127 -7.62 6.95 0.54
C LEU A 127 -7.34 5.83 1.53
N GLU A 128 -6.13 5.27 1.46
CA GLU A 128 -5.66 4.22 2.33
C GLU A 128 -4.73 4.81 3.40
N GLN A 129 -4.89 4.37 4.64
CA GLN A 129 -4.04 4.77 5.75
C GLN A 129 -3.03 3.65 6.03
N PHE A 130 -1.76 3.99 6.23
CA PHE A 130 -0.73 3.10 6.78
C PHE A 130 0.00 3.76 7.93
N LEU A 131 0.32 3.01 8.98
CA LEU A 131 1.21 3.49 10.03
C LEU A 131 2.66 3.33 9.59
N GLU A 132 3.52 4.30 9.91
CA GLU A 132 4.96 4.19 9.66
C GLU A 132 5.55 2.91 10.28
N SER A 133 5.07 2.52 11.46
CA SER A 133 5.49 1.29 12.12
C SER A 133 5.11 0.01 11.35
N GLU A 134 4.02 0.04 10.57
CA GLU A 134 3.59 -1.09 9.73
C GLU A 134 4.49 -1.23 8.48
N LEU A 135 5.13 -0.15 8.03
CA LEU A 135 5.92 -0.10 6.80
C LEU A 135 7.43 -0.23 7.01
N LEU A 136 7.90 -0.25 8.26
CA LEU A 136 9.32 -0.46 8.59
C LEU A 136 9.86 -1.80 8.07
N ILE A 137 9.01 -2.82 8.08
CA ILE A 137 9.30 -4.18 7.65
C ILE A 137 8.27 -4.56 6.60
N ASN A 138 8.72 -5.03 5.44
CA ASN A 138 7.81 -5.57 4.45
C ASN A 138 7.32 -6.94 4.92
N ILE A 139 6.01 -7.04 5.19
CA ILE A 139 5.40 -8.27 5.68
C ILE A 139 5.39 -9.39 4.63
N THR A 140 5.44 -9.07 3.33
CA THR A 140 5.41 -10.07 2.26
C THR A 140 6.73 -10.82 2.11
N GLU A 141 7.84 -10.24 2.60
CA GLU A 141 9.15 -10.87 2.60
C GLU A 141 9.34 -11.87 3.77
N HIS A 142 8.38 -11.92 4.70
CA HIS A 142 8.48 -12.79 5.86
C HIS A 142 8.24 -14.26 5.49
N GLU A 143 9.07 -15.19 5.98
CA GLU A 143 9.04 -16.62 5.64
C GLU A 143 7.65 -17.28 5.83
N LEU A 144 6.95 -16.91 6.90
CA LEU A 144 5.60 -17.43 7.19
C LEU A 144 4.48 -16.85 6.30
N VAL A 145 4.76 -15.81 5.52
CA VAL A 145 3.79 -15.17 4.64
C VAL A 145 3.91 -15.78 3.24
N PRO A 146 2.91 -16.55 2.79
CA PRO A 146 2.94 -17.15 1.46
C PRO A 146 2.73 -16.10 0.37
N GLU A 147 2.96 -16.49 -0.88
CA GLU A 147 2.70 -15.64 -2.04
C GLU A 147 1.19 -15.44 -2.22
N HIS A 148 0.79 -14.18 -2.39
CA HIS A 148 -0.59 -13.76 -2.60
C HIS A 148 -0.70 -13.09 -3.97
N VAL A 149 -1.59 -13.61 -4.82
CA VAL A 149 -1.85 -13.08 -6.17
C VAL A 149 -3.31 -12.65 -6.24
N VAL A 150 -3.55 -11.39 -6.56
CA VAL A 150 -4.90 -10.85 -6.73
C VAL A 150 -5.49 -11.37 -8.04
N MET A 151 -6.66 -12.00 -7.96
CA MET A 151 -7.31 -12.53 -9.16
C MET A 151 -8.14 -11.45 -9.84
N THR A 152 -8.10 -11.44 -11.17
CA THR A 152 -9.00 -10.66 -12.03
C THR A 152 -10.44 -11.16 -11.92
N VAL A 153 -11.38 -10.36 -12.44
CA VAL A 153 -12.81 -10.73 -12.42
C VAL A 153 -13.06 -11.96 -13.29
N GLU A 154 -12.34 -12.07 -14.40
CA GLU A 154 -12.37 -13.15 -15.36
C GLU A 154 -11.83 -14.45 -14.74
N GLU A 155 -10.66 -14.40 -14.11
CA GLU A 155 -10.07 -15.55 -13.42
C GLU A 155 -10.95 -16.02 -12.26
N LYS A 156 -11.57 -15.09 -11.53
CA LYS A 156 -12.54 -15.41 -10.46
C LYS A 156 -13.74 -16.16 -11.04
N GLN A 157 -14.29 -15.70 -12.17
CA GLN A 157 -15.43 -16.37 -12.81
C GLN A 157 -15.05 -17.76 -13.35
N GLU A 158 -13.86 -17.91 -13.91
CA GLU A 158 -13.33 -19.20 -14.35
C GLU A 158 -13.18 -20.17 -13.16
N LEU A 159 -12.61 -19.70 -12.05
CA LEU A 159 -12.47 -20.49 -10.82
C LEU A 159 -13.82 -21.02 -10.33
N LEU A 160 -14.81 -20.14 -10.20
CA LEU A 160 -16.15 -20.51 -9.73
C LEU A 160 -16.82 -21.49 -10.69
N SER A 161 -16.66 -21.30 -12.00
CA SER A 161 -17.24 -22.18 -13.02
C SER A 161 -16.58 -23.55 -13.05
N ARG A 162 -15.25 -23.61 -12.99
CA ARG A 162 -14.45 -24.83 -13.04
C ARG A 162 -14.77 -25.77 -11.87
N TYR A 163 -14.89 -25.22 -10.68
CA TYR A 163 -15.20 -25.99 -9.46
C TYR A 163 -16.68 -26.02 -9.11
N LYS A 164 -17.55 -25.38 -9.91
CA LYS A 164 -18.99 -25.23 -9.66
C LYS A 164 -19.29 -24.71 -8.25
N LEU A 165 -18.48 -23.74 -7.80
CA LEU A 165 -18.56 -23.14 -6.46
C LEU A 165 -19.43 -21.88 -6.47
N LYS A 166 -20.02 -21.58 -5.32
CA LYS A 166 -20.61 -20.27 -5.03
C LYS A 166 -19.59 -19.42 -4.26
N GLU A 167 -19.66 -18.09 -4.40
CA GLU A 167 -18.72 -17.18 -3.71
C GLU A 167 -18.69 -17.40 -2.19
N ASN A 168 -19.84 -17.67 -1.59
CA ASN A 168 -19.96 -17.91 -0.15
C ASN A 168 -19.31 -19.21 0.35
N MET A 169 -18.92 -20.11 -0.56
CA MET A 169 -18.21 -21.35 -0.23
C MET A 169 -16.69 -21.15 -0.16
N LEU A 170 -16.17 -20.03 -0.65
CA LEU A 170 -14.75 -19.71 -0.55
C LEU A 170 -14.39 -19.37 0.90
N MET A 171 -13.18 -19.76 1.30
CA MET A 171 -12.60 -19.31 2.56
C MET A 171 -12.53 -17.78 2.58
N ARG A 172 -12.72 -17.17 3.75
CA ARG A 172 -12.74 -15.71 3.86
C ARG A 172 -11.41 -15.15 4.36
N ILE A 173 -11.07 -13.95 3.91
CA ILE A 173 -10.02 -13.10 4.46
C ILE A 173 -10.65 -11.75 4.82
N GLN A 174 -10.30 -11.20 5.97
CA GLN A 174 -10.83 -9.90 6.38
C GLN A 174 -10.17 -8.78 5.58
N ALA A 175 -10.94 -7.77 5.18
CA ALA A 175 -10.37 -6.57 4.56
C ALA A 175 -9.36 -5.82 5.46
N GLY A 176 -9.45 -6.03 6.78
CA GLY A 176 -8.50 -5.49 7.76
C GLY A 176 -7.22 -6.30 7.95
N ASP A 177 -7.09 -7.46 7.29
CA ASP A 177 -5.88 -8.27 7.33
C ASP A 177 -4.67 -7.47 6.79
N PRO A 178 -3.47 -7.53 7.41
CA PRO A 178 -2.31 -6.77 6.96
C PRO A 178 -1.96 -7.01 5.49
N VAL A 179 -2.08 -8.26 5.00
CA VAL A 179 -1.81 -8.59 3.59
C VAL A 179 -2.93 -8.08 2.69
N ALA A 180 -4.19 -8.15 3.14
CA ALA A 180 -5.31 -7.57 2.39
C ALA A 180 -5.16 -6.05 2.24
N ARG A 181 -4.71 -5.36 3.30
CA ARG A 181 -4.36 -3.93 3.26
C ARG A 181 -3.16 -3.68 2.35
N TYR A 182 -2.11 -4.50 2.42
CA TYR A 182 -0.93 -4.38 1.56
C TYR A 182 -1.29 -4.36 0.08
N PHE A 183 -2.14 -5.27 -0.38
CA PHE A 183 -2.61 -5.33 -1.77
C PHE A 183 -3.80 -4.40 -2.09
N GLY A 184 -4.31 -3.64 -1.12
CA GLY A 184 -5.46 -2.74 -1.34
C GLY A 184 -6.74 -3.48 -1.71
N LEU A 185 -6.93 -4.69 -1.17
CA LEU A 185 -8.02 -5.58 -1.53
C LEU A 185 -9.38 -5.02 -1.10
N LYS A 186 -10.34 -5.08 -2.01
CA LYS A 186 -11.74 -4.70 -1.80
C LYS A 186 -12.62 -5.92 -1.57
N ARG A 187 -13.71 -5.70 -0.84
CA ARG A 187 -14.76 -6.71 -0.62
C ARG A 187 -15.22 -7.33 -1.93
N GLY A 188 -15.32 -8.65 -1.95
CA GLY A 188 -15.74 -9.41 -3.13
C GLY A 188 -14.60 -9.81 -4.08
N GLN A 189 -13.38 -9.28 -3.91
CA GLN A 189 -12.21 -9.77 -4.62
C GLN A 189 -11.73 -11.10 -4.05
N VAL A 190 -11.07 -11.90 -4.89
CA VAL A 190 -10.51 -13.19 -4.52
C VAL A 190 -8.99 -13.10 -4.65
N VAL A 191 -8.29 -13.60 -3.63
CA VAL A 191 -6.84 -13.74 -3.62
C VAL A 191 -6.47 -15.23 -3.73
N LYS A 192 -5.57 -15.53 -4.64
CA LYS A 192 -4.93 -16.84 -4.77
C LYS A 192 -3.71 -16.86 -3.85
N ILE A 193 -3.60 -17.90 -3.03
CA ILE A 193 -2.52 -18.07 -2.06
C ILE A 193 -1.74 -19.32 -2.43
N ILE A 194 -0.45 -19.15 -2.70
CA ILE A 194 0.46 -20.22 -3.10
C ILE A 194 1.40 -20.51 -1.93
N ARG A 195 1.35 -21.74 -1.41
CA ARG A 195 2.16 -22.18 -0.27
C ARG A 195 3.06 -23.34 -0.66
N SER A 196 4.26 -23.40 -0.09
CA SER A 196 5.07 -24.61 -0.10
C SER A 196 4.39 -25.68 0.76
N SER A 197 4.34 -26.92 0.27
CA SER A 197 3.71 -28.05 0.94
C SER A 197 4.70 -29.21 0.96
N GLU A 198 4.92 -29.80 2.14
CA GLU A 198 5.83 -30.95 2.28
C GLU A 198 5.35 -32.17 1.49
N THR A 199 4.03 -32.35 1.34
CA THR A 199 3.45 -33.51 0.67
C THR A 199 3.25 -33.29 -0.83
N ALA A 200 2.76 -32.11 -1.22
CA ALA A 200 2.38 -31.81 -2.61
C ALA A 200 3.39 -30.92 -3.36
N GLY A 201 4.48 -30.50 -2.70
CA GLY A 201 5.41 -29.49 -3.19
C GLY A 201 4.83 -28.08 -3.14
N ARG A 202 3.72 -27.84 -3.85
CA ARG A 202 2.97 -26.58 -3.83
C ARG A 202 1.49 -26.81 -3.58
N TYR A 203 0.92 -26.01 -2.69
CA TYR A 203 -0.51 -26.01 -2.35
C TYR A 203 -1.12 -24.65 -2.68
N ILE A 204 -2.19 -24.66 -3.48
CA ILE A 204 -2.90 -23.46 -3.91
C ILE A 204 -4.24 -23.41 -3.19
N SER A 205 -4.56 -22.28 -2.59
CA SER A 205 -5.86 -22.00 -1.97
C SER A 205 -6.39 -20.64 -2.40
N TYR A 206 -7.69 -20.41 -2.25
CA TYR A 206 -8.36 -19.17 -2.66
C TYR A 206 -9.14 -18.59 -1.48
N ARG A 207 -9.04 -17.27 -1.29
CA ARG A 207 -9.80 -16.56 -0.25
C ARG A 207 -10.57 -15.37 -0.81
N LEU A 208 -11.83 -15.24 -0.39
CA LEU A 208 -12.71 -14.12 -0.69
C LEU A 208 -12.58 -13.04 0.38
N VAL A 209 -12.44 -11.79 -0.03
CA VAL A 209 -12.31 -10.63 0.87
C VAL A 209 -13.68 -10.21 1.40
N CYS A 210 -13.82 -10.12 2.73
CA CYS A 210 -15.04 -9.70 3.44
C CYS A 210 -14.82 -8.54 4.42
#